data_AF-A0A0D2D6G7-F1
#
_entry.id   AF-A0A0D2D6G7-F1
#
_cell.length_a   1.000
_cell.length_b   1.000
_cell.length_c   1.000
_cell.angle_alpha   90.00
_cell.angle_beta   90.00
_cell.angle_gamma   90.00
#
_symmetry.space_group_name_H-M   'P 1'
#
loop_
_entity.id
_entity.type
_entity.pdbx_description
1 polymer ?
#
loop_
_entity_poly.entity_id
_entity_poly.type
_entity_poly.pdbx_seq_one_letter_code
_entity_poly.pdbx_strand_id
1 'polypeptide(L)'
;MGLPNQQSSKEMMKNKNVAGGPLAMLTKDYPVGHYRDGYCRSGPDDSGNHSVGATVSKEFLDFTNSKGNNLAKAGVKDGMRWCLCASRWKEAFDAAQKGELAQSAVPKVHLHASHDRALDVLKYQDLKKYSHGGEVPAGQTRNRQPDHESPEKPGGVAKESTEISGQSETTGGSGVRTDPKNNKNSKSEVGRYEK
;
A
#
# COMPACT_ATOMS: atom_id res chain seq x y z
N MET A 1 40.74 20.97 -14.24
CA MET A 1 39.63 20.64 -15.18
C MET A 1 40.09 19.43 -15.97
N GLY A 2 39.43 18.27 -16.03
CA GLY A 2 38.24 17.71 -15.39
C GLY A 2 38.40 16.18 -15.52
N LEU A 3 37.84 15.41 -14.57
CA LEU A 3 37.93 13.95 -14.59
C LEU A 3 37.09 13.39 -15.75
N PRO A 4 37.56 12.36 -16.48
CA PRO A 4 36.79 11.77 -17.56
C PRO A 4 35.54 11.09 -17.00
N ASN A 5 34.40 11.49 -17.56
CA ASN A 5 33.08 10.91 -17.34
C ASN A 5 33.08 9.44 -17.79
N GLN A 6 33.40 8.54 -16.87
CA GLN A 6 33.22 7.10 -17.05
C GLN A 6 31.71 6.81 -16.92
N GLN A 7 30.96 7.09 -17.99
CA GLN A 7 29.65 6.47 -18.18
C GLN A 7 29.88 4.97 -18.33
N SER A 8 29.74 4.25 -17.23
CA SER A 8 29.74 2.79 -17.18
C SER A 8 28.68 2.25 -18.14
N SER A 9 29.13 1.87 -19.34
CA SER A 9 28.33 1.26 -20.40
C SER A 9 28.21 -0.25 -20.23
N LYS A 10 28.39 -0.77 -19.01
CA LYS A 10 27.95 -2.12 -18.70
C LYS A 10 26.43 -2.11 -18.82
N GLU A 11 25.95 -2.66 -19.93
CA GLU A 11 24.54 -2.91 -20.22
C GLU A 11 23.83 -3.11 -18.89
N MET A 12 22.96 -2.16 -18.54
CA MET A 12 22.16 -2.24 -17.35
C MET A 12 21.28 -3.45 -17.57
N MET A 13 21.77 -4.64 -17.15
CA MET A 13 21.00 -5.88 -17.03
C MET A 13 19.65 -5.41 -16.56
N LYS A 14 18.64 -5.57 -17.43
CA LYS A 14 17.36 -4.88 -17.29
C LYS A 14 16.67 -5.50 -16.09
N ASN A 15 17.08 -5.08 -14.90
CA ASN A 15 16.69 -5.67 -13.63
C ASN A 15 15.18 -5.51 -13.56
N LYS A 16 14.50 -6.64 -13.47
CA LYS A 16 13.05 -6.65 -13.35
C LYS A 16 12.68 -6.68 -11.89
N ASN A 17 11.58 -6.04 -11.56
CA ASN A 17 10.94 -6.25 -10.28
C ASN A 17 10.09 -7.53 -10.31
N VAL A 18 9.65 -7.98 -9.14
CA VAL A 18 8.82 -9.18 -8.98
C VAL A 18 7.46 -9.10 -9.68
N ALA A 19 7.01 -7.91 -10.10
CA ALA A 19 5.80 -7.70 -10.89
C ALA A 19 6.07 -7.67 -12.41
N GLY A 20 7.30 -7.94 -12.84
CA GLY A 20 7.71 -8.02 -14.25
C GLY A 20 8.07 -6.67 -14.91
N GLY A 21 7.92 -5.56 -14.18
CA GLY A 21 8.31 -4.22 -14.65
C GLY A 21 9.79 -3.92 -14.38
N PRO A 22 10.30 -2.74 -14.79
CA PRO A 22 11.64 -2.30 -14.43
C PRO A 22 11.80 -2.18 -12.90
N LEU A 23 12.96 -2.57 -12.38
CA LEU A 23 13.29 -2.41 -10.96
C LEU A 23 13.41 -0.93 -10.59
N ALA A 24 12.58 -0.51 -9.66
CA ALA A 24 12.64 0.83 -9.10
C ALA A 24 13.62 0.91 -7.93
N MET A 25 14.05 2.13 -7.63
CA MET A 25 14.89 2.41 -6.47
C MET A 25 14.07 2.34 -5.18
N LEU A 26 14.64 1.76 -4.12
CA LEU A 26 13.98 1.65 -2.82
C LEU A 26 14.06 2.96 -2.02
N THR A 27 15.26 3.57 -1.97
CA THR A 27 15.52 4.86 -1.31
C THR A 27 16.84 5.48 -1.83
N LYS A 28 16.94 6.82 -1.75
CA LYS A 28 18.15 7.61 -2.03
C LYS A 28 18.85 8.11 -0.77
N ASP A 29 18.21 7.99 0.38
CA ASP A 29 18.59 8.73 1.58
C ASP A 29 19.83 8.12 2.27
N TYR A 30 20.08 6.84 2.02
CA TYR A 30 21.19 6.07 2.59
C TYR A 30 21.53 4.85 1.72
N PRO A 31 22.76 4.33 1.81
CA PRO A 31 23.23 3.21 0.98
C PRO A 31 22.57 1.87 1.40
N VAL A 32 21.55 1.47 0.64
CA VAL A 32 20.88 0.16 0.74
C VAL A 32 21.19 -0.75 -0.45
N GLY A 33 20.86 -2.03 -0.32
CA GLY A 33 21.12 -3.05 -1.33
C GLY A 33 22.52 -3.64 -1.19
N HIS A 34 22.73 -4.80 -1.80
CA HIS A 34 24.04 -5.47 -1.83
C HIS A 34 25.13 -4.57 -2.42
N TYR A 35 24.81 -3.86 -3.50
CA TYR A 35 25.72 -2.92 -4.18
C TYR A 35 25.72 -1.50 -3.60
N ARG A 36 24.97 -1.23 -2.52
CA ARG A 36 24.95 0.06 -1.81
C ARG A 36 24.53 1.26 -2.67
N ASP A 37 23.66 1.05 -3.64
CA ASP A 37 23.25 2.03 -4.66
C ASP A 37 21.77 2.44 -4.59
N GLY A 38 21.04 1.99 -3.56
CA GLY A 38 19.63 2.33 -3.40
C GLY A 38 18.66 1.33 -4.02
N TYR A 39 19.15 0.31 -4.74
CA TYR A 39 18.33 -0.71 -5.39
C TYR A 39 18.49 -2.06 -4.71
N CYS A 40 17.40 -2.83 -4.60
CA CYS A 40 17.47 -4.22 -4.17
C CYS A 40 17.81 -5.17 -5.33
N ARG A 41 18.74 -4.76 -6.20
CA ARG A 41 19.20 -5.62 -7.29
C ARG A 41 20.17 -6.67 -6.74
N SER A 42 20.07 -7.89 -7.27
CA SER A 42 20.87 -9.03 -6.82
C SER A 42 21.47 -9.74 -8.03
N GLY A 43 22.78 -10.00 -7.97
CA GLY A 43 23.53 -10.70 -9.01
C GLY A 43 24.28 -11.92 -8.47
N PRO A 44 25.04 -12.64 -9.30
CA PRO A 44 25.71 -13.88 -8.91
C PRO A 44 26.64 -13.78 -7.68
N ASP A 45 27.19 -12.60 -7.41
CA ASP A 45 28.05 -12.30 -6.26
C ASP A 45 27.28 -12.07 -4.95
N ASP A 46 25.96 -11.87 -5.02
CA ASP A 46 25.08 -11.76 -3.87
C ASP A 46 24.52 -13.14 -3.51
N SER A 47 25.29 -13.91 -2.73
CA SER A 47 24.88 -15.23 -2.23
C SER A 47 23.72 -15.16 -1.23
N GLY A 48 23.50 -13.99 -0.61
CA GLY A 48 22.40 -13.76 0.33
C GLY A 48 21.06 -13.52 -0.36
N ASN A 49 21.07 -13.18 -1.66
CA ASN A 49 19.89 -12.81 -2.42
C ASN A 49 19.12 -11.66 -1.74
N HIS A 50 19.75 -10.49 -1.60
CA HIS A 50 19.19 -9.25 -1.03
C HIS A 50 18.19 -8.57 -1.98
N SER A 51 17.25 -9.34 -2.51
CA SER A 51 16.31 -8.94 -3.56
C SER A 51 14.97 -8.42 -3.06
N VAL A 52 14.67 -8.54 -1.76
CA VAL A 52 13.37 -8.13 -1.21
C VAL A 52 13.48 -6.73 -0.62
N GLY A 53 12.94 -5.73 -1.32
CA GLY A 53 12.81 -4.39 -0.78
C GLY A 53 11.64 -4.33 0.20
N ALA A 54 11.89 -4.05 1.47
CA ALA A 54 10.86 -4.05 2.49
C ALA A 54 11.00 -2.91 3.51
N THR A 55 9.89 -2.48 4.10
CA THR A 55 9.88 -1.69 5.32
C THR A 55 9.90 -2.63 6.51
N VAL A 56 10.93 -2.52 7.35
CA VAL A 56 11.10 -3.37 8.53
C VAL A 56 10.43 -2.74 9.75
N SER A 57 9.90 -3.57 10.65
CA SER A 57 9.39 -3.11 11.95
C SER A 57 10.32 -3.50 13.09
N LYS A 58 10.12 -2.91 14.28
CA LYS A 58 10.84 -3.31 15.49
C LYS A 58 10.67 -4.81 15.79
N GLU A 59 9.46 -5.34 15.68
CA GLU A 59 9.17 -6.76 15.94
C GLU A 59 9.91 -7.67 14.95
N PHE A 60 9.98 -7.28 13.68
CA PHE A 60 10.82 -7.99 12.71
C PHE A 60 12.29 -7.96 13.11
N LEU A 61 12.81 -6.78 13.51
CA LEU A 61 14.20 -6.60 13.88
C LEU A 61 14.57 -7.48 15.09
N ASP A 62 13.69 -7.54 16.09
CA ASP A 62 13.85 -8.43 17.25
C ASP A 62 13.82 -9.91 16.82
N PHE A 63 12.86 -10.29 15.97
CA PHE A 63 12.74 -11.64 15.43
C PHE A 63 13.98 -12.07 14.65
N THR A 64 14.40 -11.29 13.65
CA THR A 64 15.55 -11.64 12.82
C THR A 64 16.85 -11.67 13.63
N ASN A 65 16.99 -10.83 14.66
CA ASN A 65 18.10 -10.90 15.60
C ASN A 65 18.09 -12.22 16.39
N SER A 66 16.93 -12.67 16.86
CA SER A 66 16.76 -13.98 17.53
C SER A 66 17.16 -15.17 16.65
N LYS A 67 17.10 -14.99 15.32
CA LYS A 67 17.52 -15.95 14.30
C LYS A 67 18.97 -15.75 13.83
N GLY A 68 19.76 -14.98 14.58
CA GLY A 68 21.18 -14.77 14.31
C GLY A 68 21.48 -13.73 13.21
N ASN A 69 20.51 -12.93 12.78
CA ASN A 69 20.71 -11.84 11.83
C ASN A 69 20.41 -10.48 12.49
N ASN A 70 21.43 -9.90 13.12
CA ASN A 70 21.31 -8.63 13.84
C ASN A 70 21.46 -7.43 12.88
N LEU A 71 20.33 -6.96 12.34
CA LEU A 71 20.31 -5.79 11.44
C LEU A 71 20.53 -4.46 12.17
N ALA A 72 20.27 -4.40 13.48
CA ALA A 72 20.51 -3.18 14.26
C ALA A 72 22.01 -2.82 14.30
N LYS A 73 22.91 -3.83 14.29
CA LYS A 73 24.36 -3.60 14.14
C LYS A 73 24.74 -2.96 12.79
N ALA A 74 23.91 -3.13 11.76
CA ALA A 74 24.06 -2.46 10.47
C ALA A 74 23.36 -1.08 10.43
N GLY A 75 22.86 -0.59 11.58
CA GLY A 75 22.19 0.70 11.70
C GLY A 75 20.71 0.71 11.27
N VAL A 76 20.13 -0.47 11.01
CA VAL A 76 18.72 -0.58 10.60
C VAL A 76 17.80 -0.37 11.80
N LYS A 77 16.79 0.49 11.64
CA LYS A 77 15.82 0.88 12.67
C LYS A 77 14.40 0.58 12.24
N ASP A 78 13.50 0.61 13.21
CA ASP A 78 12.06 0.51 12.99
C ASP A 78 11.59 1.52 11.92
N GLY A 79 10.75 1.06 11.00
CA GLY A 79 10.22 1.85 9.89
C GLY A 79 11.20 2.08 8.73
N MET A 80 12.46 1.66 8.81
CA MET A 80 13.42 1.85 7.72
C MET A 80 13.13 0.93 6.53
N ARG A 81 13.46 1.42 5.33
CA ARG A 81 13.44 0.61 4.12
C ARG A 81 14.77 -0.11 3.99
N TRP A 82 14.74 -1.41 3.72
CA TRP A 82 15.93 -2.23 3.60
C TRP A 82 15.77 -3.31 2.54
N CYS A 83 16.88 -3.68 1.89
CA CYS A 83 16.93 -4.84 1.01
C CYS A 83 17.28 -6.07 1.83
N LEU A 84 16.30 -6.93 2.07
CA LEU A 84 16.43 -8.15 2.85
C LEU A 84 16.84 -9.31 1.94
N CYS A 85 17.61 -10.25 2.52
CA CYS A 85 17.76 -11.58 1.94
C CYS A 85 16.38 -12.22 1.76
N ALA A 86 16.12 -12.80 0.59
CA ALA A 86 14.84 -13.47 0.31
C ALA A 86 14.55 -14.59 1.34
N SER A 87 15.57 -15.32 1.78
CA SER A 87 15.47 -16.34 2.82
C SER A 87 15.09 -15.78 4.20
N ARG A 88 15.57 -14.59 4.57
CA ARG A 88 15.26 -13.95 5.86
C ARG A 88 13.85 -13.38 5.89
N TRP A 89 13.38 -12.85 4.76
CA TRP A 89 11.97 -12.50 4.64
C TRP A 89 11.08 -13.75 4.72
N LYS A 90 11.48 -14.84 4.03
CA LYS A 90 10.77 -16.13 4.08
C LYS A 90 10.67 -16.67 5.50
N GLU A 91 11.75 -16.60 6.28
CA GLU A 91 11.78 -17.07 7.67
C GLU A 91 10.73 -16.37 8.54
N ALA A 92 10.58 -15.05 8.39
CA ALA A 92 9.55 -14.28 9.10
C ALA A 92 8.13 -14.62 8.62
N PHE A 93 7.94 -14.78 7.31
CA PHE A 93 6.66 -15.21 6.75
C PHE A 93 6.26 -16.60 7.29
N ASP A 94 7.14 -17.59 7.21
CA ASP A 94 6.87 -18.96 7.66
C ASP A 94 6.58 -19.00 9.17
N ALA A 95 7.31 -18.22 9.98
CA ALA A 95 7.04 -18.08 11.42
C ALA A 95 5.65 -17.48 11.67
N ALA A 96 5.25 -16.48 10.90
CA ALA A 96 3.92 -15.88 11.03
C ALA A 96 2.80 -16.84 10.61
N GLN A 97 3.03 -17.68 9.62
CA GLN A 97 2.08 -18.72 9.20
C GLN A 97 1.92 -19.82 10.26
N LYS A 98 2.94 -20.06 11.09
CA LYS A 98 2.90 -20.99 12.23
C LYS A 98 2.35 -20.37 13.52
N GLY A 99 2.09 -19.06 13.54
CA GLY A 99 1.68 -18.34 14.75
C GLY A 99 2.83 -18.03 15.72
N GLU A 100 4.09 -18.25 15.32
CA GLU A 100 5.29 -17.92 16.11
C GLU A 100 5.63 -16.42 16.04
N LEU A 101 5.13 -15.73 15.02
CA LEU A 101 5.33 -14.30 14.79
C LEU A 101 3.98 -13.65 14.45
N ALA A 102 3.75 -12.44 14.94
CA ALA A 102 2.55 -11.69 14.57
C ALA A 102 2.54 -11.41 13.05
N GLN A 103 1.37 -11.51 12.41
CA GLN A 103 1.21 -11.21 10.98
C GLN A 103 1.62 -9.76 10.63
N SER A 104 1.47 -8.83 11.58
CA SER A 104 1.90 -7.43 11.45
C SER A 104 3.43 -7.26 11.46
N ALA A 105 4.17 -8.22 12.02
CA ALA A 105 5.63 -8.18 12.13
C ALA A 105 6.34 -8.74 10.88
N VAL A 106 5.61 -9.30 9.91
CA VAL A 106 6.21 -9.64 8.62
C VAL A 106 6.48 -8.35 7.84
N PRO A 107 7.72 -8.08 7.37
CA PRO A 107 8.06 -6.83 6.70
C PRO A 107 7.18 -6.55 5.49
N LYS A 108 6.71 -5.29 5.38
CA LYS A 108 5.89 -4.87 4.23
C LYS A 108 6.77 -4.71 2.99
N VAL A 109 6.38 -5.37 1.89
CA VAL A 109 7.19 -5.48 0.68
C VAL A 109 6.88 -4.36 -0.31
N HIS A 110 7.91 -3.72 -0.84
CA HIS A 110 7.80 -2.80 -1.98
C HIS A 110 7.97 -3.60 -3.26
N LEU A 111 6.87 -3.96 -3.93
CA LEU A 111 6.91 -4.90 -5.07
C LEU A 111 7.68 -4.29 -6.25
N HIS A 112 7.51 -2.99 -6.50
CA HIS A 112 8.20 -2.26 -7.57
C HIS A 112 9.73 -2.19 -7.36
N ALA A 113 10.20 -2.28 -6.10
CA ALA A 113 11.61 -2.18 -5.71
C ALA A 113 12.23 -3.51 -5.29
N SER A 114 11.49 -4.63 -5.39
CA SER A 114 12.00 -5.98 -5.12
C SER A 114 12.38 -6.66 -6.42
N HIS A 115 13.61 -7.14 -6.54
CA HIS A 115 14.15 -7.77 -7.75
C HIS A 115 13.54 -9.16 -8.01
N ASP A 116 13.38 -9.54 -9.29
CA ASP A 116 12.72 -10.77 -9.71
C ASP A 116 13.33 -12.05 -9.12
N ARG A 117 14.65 -12.10 -8.90
CA ARG A 117 15.38 -13.14 -8.15
C ARG A 117 14.82 -13.45 -6.75
N ALA A 118 14.01 -12.57 -6.15
CA ALA A 118 13.27 -12.92 -4.94
C ALA A 118 12.34 -14.13 -5.17
N LEU A 119 11.84 -14.29 -6.39
CA LEU A 119 10.94 -15.35 -6.81
C LEU A 119 11.62 -16.73 -6.90
N ASP A 120 12.95 -16.79 -6.87
CA ASP A 120 13.69 -18.06 -6.74
C ASP A 120 13.42 -18.73 -5.38
N VAL A 121 13.03 -17.94 -4.38
CA VAL A 121 12.81 -18.38 -2.98
C VAL A 121 11.36 -18.19 -2.54
N LEU A 122 10.67 -17.19 -3.08
CA LEU A 122 9.37 -16.70 -2.61
C LEU A 122 8.31 -16.81 -3.71
N LYS A 123 7.05 -17.03 -3.33
CA LYS A 123 5.95 -16.93 -4.29
C LYS A 123 5.50 -15.48 -4.41
N TYR A 124 5.21 -15.04 -5.62
CA TYR A 124 4.69 -13.69 -5.88
C TYR A 124 3.43 -13.38 -5.04
N GLN A 125 2.53 -14.35 -4.86
CA GLN A 125 1.31 -14.16 -4.08
C GLN A 125 1.60 -13.87 -2.59
N ASP A 126 2.63 -14.50 -2.03
CA ASP A 126 3.05 -14.26 -0.65
C ASP A 126 3.60 -12.84 -0.51
N LEU A 127 4.46 -12.41 -1.43
CA LEU A 127 4.97 -11.02 -1.47
C LEU A 127 3.83 -10.01 -1.60
N LYS A 128 2.88 -10.27 -2.49
CA LYS A 128 1.72 -9.40 -2.74
C LYS A 128 0.81 -9.27 -1.52
N LYS A 129 0.62 -10.35 -0.73
CA LYS A 129 -0.15 -10.32 0.53
C LYS A 129 0.40 -9.31 1.54
N TYR A 130 1.72 -9.08 1.54
CA TYR A 130 2.39 -8.13 2.44
C TYR A 130 2.84 -6.87 1.72
N SER A 131 2.31 -6.55 0.54
CA SER A 131 2.71 -5.34 -0.17
C SER A 131 2.49 -4.10 0.70
N HIS A 132 3.46 -3.19 0.72
CA HIS A 132 3.29 -1.84 1.28
C HIS A 132 2.17 -1.15 0.47
N GLY A 133 1.14 -0.62 1.15
CA GLY A 133 -0.18 -0.37 0.56
C GLY A 133 -0.18 0.35 -0.79
N GLY A 134 -0.85 -0.25 -1.79
CA GLY A 134 -1.35 0.43 -3.00
C GLY A 134 -0.28 1.13 -3.85
N GLU A 135 0.71 0.39 -4.35
CA GLU A 135 1.76 0.97 -5.19
C GLU A 135 1.26 1.17 -6.63
N VAL A 136 0.78 2.38 -6.93
CA VAL A 136 0.72 2.86 -8.32
C VAL A 136 2.17 3.10 -8.76
N PRO A 137 2.68 2.43 -9.80
CA PRO A 137 4.06 2.62 -10.22
C PRO A 137 4.33 4.09 -10.54
N ALA A 138 5.36 4.66 -9.90
CA ALA A 138 5.88 5.98 -10.23
C ALA A 138 6.32 5.97 -11.70
N GLY A 139 5.44 6.46 -12.58
CA GLY A 139 5.61 6.39 -14.03
C GLY A 139 4.30 6.42 -14.85
N GLN A 140 3.12 6.30 -14.23
CA GLN A 140 1.84 6.58 -14.91
C GLN A 140 1.04 7.61 -14.13
N THR A 141 1.39 8.89 -14.28
CA THR A 141 0.35 9.92 -14.26
C THR A 141 -0.57 9.61 -15.43
N ARG A 142 -1.77 9.08 -15.16
CA ARG A 142 -2.85 9.13 -16.14
C ARG A 142 -2.95 10.59 -16.58
N ASN A 143 -2.78 10.86 -17.86
CA ASN A 143 -3.22 12.11 -18.47
C ASN A 143 -4.72 12.25 -18.19
N ARG A 144 -5.07 12.88 -17.06
CA ARG A 144 -6.41 13.41 -16.87
C ARG A 144 -6.40 14.70 -17.67
N GLN A 145 -7.05 14.67 -18.84
CA GLN A 145 -7.29 15.87 -19.61
C GLN A 145 -7.90 16.92 -18.67
N PRO A 146 -7.42 18.18 -18.70
CA PRO A 146 -8.14 19.26 -18.07
C PRO A 146 -9.54 19.31 -18.68
N ASP A 147 -10.51 19.24 -17.78
CA ASP A 147 -11.91 19.58 -17.90
C ASP A 147 -12.14 20.60 -19.02
N HIS A 148 -12.95 20.16 -19.98
CA HIS A 148 -13.35 20.92 -21.14
C HIS A 148 -14.08 22.20 -20.69
N GLU A 149 -13.49 23.34 -21.03
CA GLU A 149 -14.06 24.67 -20.87
C GLU A 149 -15.45 24.69 -21.55
N SER A 150 -16.47 25.13 -20.81
CA SER A 150 -17.85 25.19 -21.29
C SER A 150 -18.02 26.47 -22.13
N PRO A 151 -18.43 26.39 -23.41
CA PRO A 151 -18.63 27.58 -24.22
C PRO A 151 -19.96 28.24 -23.87
N GLU A 152 -19.91 29.48 -23.42
CA GLU A 152 -21.06 30.38 -23.33
C GLU A 152 -21.74 30.52 -24.70
N LYS A 153 -23.05 30.27 -24.77
CA LYS A 153 -23.92 30.77 -25.86
C LYS A 153 -25.37 30.99 -25.39
N PRO A 154 -26.12 31.86 -26.09
CA PRO A 154 -26.97 32.90 -25.49
C PRO A 154 -28.46 32.53 -25.45
N GLY A 155 -29.17 33.04 -24.44
CA GLY A 155 -30.62 32.88 -24.29
C GLY A 155 -31.43 33.90 -25.12
N GLY A 156 -32.34 33.37 -25.93
CA GLY A 156 -33.27 34.12 -26.78
C GLY A 156 -34.50 34.69 -26.09
N VAL A 157 -35.33 35.33 -26.92
CA VAL A 157 -36.30 36.40 -26.63
C VAL A 157 -37.72 35.90 -26.30
N ALA A 158 -38.44 36.74 -25.54
CA ALA A 158 -39.90 36.97 -25.48
C ALA A 158 -40.79 36.01 -24.65
N LYS A 159 -41.54 36.58 -23.68
CA LYS A 159 -42.92 37.09 -23.89
C LYS A 159 -43.47 37.81 -22.64
N GLU A 160 -44.26 38.85 -22.91
CA GLU A 160 -45.02 39.69 -21.97
C GLU A 160 -46.46 39.16 -21.78
N SER A 161 -47.14 39.75 -20.78
CA SER A 161 -48.61 39.80 -20.52
C SER A 161 -49.13 38.72 -19.56
N THR A 162 -49.97 38.94 -18.53
CA THR A 162 -50.64 40.10 -17.92
C THR A 162 -51.23 39.62 -16.57
N GLU A 163 -51.49 40.54 -15.63
CA GLU A 163 -52.19 40.37 -14.36
C GLU A 163 -53.61 39.78 -14.48
N ILE A 164 -54.14 39.10 -13.45
CA ILE A 164 -55.26 39.58 -12.61
C ILE A 164 -55.86 38.49 -11.68
N SER A 165 -56.23 38.98 -10.49
CA SER A 165 -57.04 38.47 -9.37
C SER A 165 -58.10 37.38 -9.62
N GLY A 166 -58.33 36.54 -8.60
CA GLY A 166 -59.54 35.71 -8.47
C GLY A 166 -59.56 34.86 -7.20
N GLN A 167 -60.49 35.17 -6.30
CA GLN A 167 -60.74 34.56 -4.98
C GLN A 167 -61.44 33.18 -5.04
N SER A 168 -61.65 32.62 -3.83
CA SER A 168 -62.57 31.54 -3.39
C SER A 168 -61.99 30.12 -3.45
N GLU A 169 -61.68 29.47 -2.33
CA GLU A 169 -62.50 28.94 -1.22
C GLU A 169 -63.00 27.49 -1.44
N THR A 170 -62.68 26.65 -0.44
CA THR A 170 -63.37 25.40 -0.05
C THR A 170 -63.14 24.19 -0.99
N THR A 171 -63.05 22.92 -0.60
CA THR A 171 -63.44 22.13 0.58
C THR A 171 -62.73 20.77 0.50
N GLY A 172 -62.51 20.13 1.66
CA GLY A 172 -62.43 18.67 1.84
C GLY A 172 -61.13 17.97 1.40
N GLY A 173 -60.52 17.05 2.14
CA GLY A 173 -60.90 16.36 3.37
C GLY A 173 -60.21 15.00 3.41
N SER A 174 -59.64 14.65 4.57
CA SER A 174 -59.35 13.29 5.11
C SER A 174 -58.38 12.36 4.34
N GLY A 175 -57.46 11.61 4.95
CA GLY A 175 -57.09 11.35 6.36
C GLY A 175 -55.66 10.77 6.38
N VAL A 176 -54.81 11.08 7.37
CA VAL A 176 -54.64 10.44 8.71
C VAL A 176 -54.56 8.90 8.68
N ARG A 177 -53.39 8.37 9.07
CA ARG A 177 -53.16 7.26 10.04
C ARG A 177 -51.65 6.92 10.10
N THR A 178 -50.92 7.40 11.13
CA THR A 178 -50.65 6.79 12.46
C THR A 178 -49.43 5.84 12.50
N ASP A 179 -48.34 6.30 13.13
CA ASP A 179 -47.42 5.50 13.97
C ASP A 179 -48.15 4.97 15.25
N PRO A 180 -47.55 4.28 16.25
CA PRO A 180 -46.28 3.52 16.39
C PRO A 180 -46.51 2.14 17.09
N LYS A 181 -45.43 1.37 17.37
CA LYS A 181 -45.16 0.55 18.61
C LYS A 181 -43.92 -0.34 18.35
N ASN A 182 -42.77 -0.10 18.98
CA ASN A 182 -42.34 -0.51 20.33
C ASN A 182 -42.50 -2.01 20.64
N ASN A 183 -41.38 -2.72 20.89
CA ASN A 183 -41.29 -3.58 22.06
C ASN A 183 -39.85 -3.75 22.57
N LYS A 184 -39.69 -3.55 23.88
CA LYS A 184 -38.53 -3.84 24.73
C LYS A 184 -38.73 -5.20 25.40
N ASN A 185 -37.65 -5.89 25.76
CA ASN A 185 -37.38 -6.64 27.01
C ASN A 185 -36.41 -7.81 26.74
N SER A 186 -35.57 -8.29 27.66
CA SER A 186 -35.15 -7.88 29.01
C SER A 186 -33.93 -8.73 29.38
N LYS A 187 -33.09 -8.20 30.29
CA LYS A 187 -32.05 -8.88 31.06
C LYS A 187 -32.61 -9.94 32.03
N SER A 188 -31.80 -10.96 32.32
CA SER A 188 -31.33 -11.47 33.65
C SER A 188 -30.75 -12.88 33.42
N GLU A 189 -29.61 -13.30 33.95
CA GLU A 189 -29.47 -13.67 35.36
C GLU A 189 -27.99 -13.87 35.77
N VAL A 190 -27.77 -13.77 37.08
CA VAL A 190 -26.50 -13.79 37.80
C VAL A 190 -26.38 -15.17 38.45
N GLY A 191 -25.25 -15.87 38.32
CA GLY A 191 -25.02 -17.19 38.92
C GLY A 191 -23.68 -17.26 39.65
N ARG A 192 -23.74 -17.11 40.97
CA ARG A 192 -22.66 -17.29 41.95
C ARG A 192 -22.63 -18.77 42.37
N TYR A 193 -21.47 -19.42 42.42
CA TYR A 193 -21.24 -20.60 43.27
C TYR A 193 -19.77 -20.62 43.74
N GLU A 194 -19.60 -20.56 45.06
CA GLU A 194 -18.38 -20.92 45.78
C GLU A 194 -18.28 -22.45 45.89
N LYS A 195 -17.05 -22.98 45.82
CA LYS A 195 -16.44 -23.88 46.81
C LYS A 195 -14.94 -24.02 46.53
#